data_AF-A0A5F1RRJ2-F1
#
_entry.id   AF-A0A5F1RRJ2-F1
#
_cell.length_a   1.000
_cell.length_b   1.000
_cell.length_c   1.000
_cell.angle_alpha   90.00
_cell.angle_beta   90.00
_cell.angle_gamma   90.00
#
_symmetry.space_group_name_H-M   'P 1'
#
loop_
_entity.id
_entity.type
_entity.pdbx_description
1 polymer ?
#
loop_
_entity_poly.entity_id
_entity_poly.type
_entity_poly.pdbx_seq_one_letter_code
_entity_poly.pdbx_strand_id
1 'polypeptide(L)'
;MQIEKLVLAAINVVRQAFGHGTFVDPNTMTTRTEADNNIHRYLADAPSINDDTIAIDVYETAEQPIIVFTYNHDDQIIAGETWTWIMLDEAVVFDGTAFRLMSPDTVERLHLQLNKQLAHYTK
;
A
#
# COMPACT_ATOMS: atom_id res chain seq x y z
N MET A 1 11.02 -7.63 -8.82
CA MET A 1 9.91 -7.38 -9.77
C MET A 1 8.55 -7.74 -9.20
N GLN A 2 8.35 -8.92 -8.61
CA GLN A 2 7.03 -9.31 -8.11
C GLN A 2 6.53 -8.42 -6.96
N ILE A 3 7.41 -8.07 -6.01
CA ILE A 3 7.06 -7.23 -4.86
C ILE A 3 6.65 -5.84 -5.31
N GLU A 4 7.40 -5.23 -6.22
CA GLU A 4 7.12 -3.89 -6.73
C GLU A 4 5.78 -3.86 -7.47
N LYS A 5 5.45 -4.91 -8.24
CA LYS A 5 4.15 -5.04 -8.91
C LYS A 5 3.00 -5.18 -7.92
N LEU A 6 3.18 -5.95 -6.84
CA LEU A 6 2.21 -6.04 -5.75
C LEU A 6 1.98 -4.68 -5.07
N VAL A 7 3.05 -3.91 -4.83
CA VAL A 7 2.95 -2.55 -4.27
C VAL A 7 2.20 -1.61 -5.22
N LEU A 8 2.47 -1.65 -6.53
CA LEU A 8 1.73 -0.85 -7.51
C LEU A 8 0.25 -1.24 -7.59
N ALA A 9 -0.07 -2.53 -7.47
CA ALA A 9 -1.46 -2.99 -7.38
C ALA A 9 -2.15 -2.46 -6.12
N ALA A 10 -1.46 -2.52 -4.98
CA ALA A 10 -1.90 -1.91 -3.73
C ALA A 10 -2.18 -0.41 -3.84
N ILE A 11 -1.25 0.35 -4.45
CA ILE A 11 -1.42 1.79 -4.70
C ILE A 11 -2.67 2.07 -5.54
N ASN A 12 -2.96 1.23 -6.54
CA ASN A 12 -4.18 1.39 -7.34
C ASN A 12 -5.46 1.17 -6.51
N VAL A 13 -5.45 0.22 -5.56
CA VAL A 13 -6.60 -0.01 -4.66
C VAL A 13 -6.84 1.22 -3.79
N VAL A 14 -5.77 1.80 -3.24
CA VAL A 14 -5.86 3.04 -2.45
C VAL A 14 -6.42 4.18 -3.30
N ARG A 15 -5.85 4.42 -4.48
CA ARG A 15 -6.32 5.46 -5.42
C ARG A 15 -7.79 5.29 -5.80
N GLN A 16 -8.23 4.05 -6.01
CA GLN A 16 -9.62 3.76 -6.30
C GLN A 16 -10.54 4.14 -5.14
N ALA A 17 -10.16 3.81 -3.91
CA ALA A 17 -10.97 4.06 -2.73
C ALA A 17 -11.16 5.55 -2.43
N PHE A 18 -10.12 6.35 -2.67
CA PHE A 18 -10.19 7.80 -2.50
C PHE A 18 -10.63 8.54 -3.79
N GLY A 19 -10.91 7.82 -4.88
CA GLY A 19 -11.51 8.37 -6.10
C GLY A 19 -10.63 9.32 -6.91
N HIS A 20 -9.30 9.15 -6.88
CA HIS A 20 -8.36 10.10 -7.50
C HIS A 20 -7.11 9.44 -8.12
N GLY A 21 -6.37 10.23 -8.89
CA GLY A 21 -5.03 9.89 -9.38
C GLY A 21 -5.01 9.01 -10.63
N THR A 22 -3.81 8.77 -11.15
CA THR A 22 -3.60 7.97 -12.36
C THR A 22 -3.27 6.53 -11.98
N PHE A 23 -4.06 5.57 -12.45
CA PHE A 23 -3.76 4.15 -12.26
C PHE A 23 -2.55 3.73 -13.08
N VAL A 24 -1.71 2.87 -12.50
CA VAL A 24 -0.53 2.30 -13.19
C VAL A 24 -0.80 0.83 -13.42
N ASP A 25 -0.69 0.32 -14.64
CA ASP A 25 -0.78 -1.12 -14.89
C ASP A 25 0.54 -1.80 -14.46
N PRO A 26 0.57 -2.58 -13.35
CA PRO A 26 1.80 -3.19 -12.87
C PRO A 26 2.36 -4.22 -13.86
N ASN A 27 1.55 -4.77 -14.77
CA ASN A 27 2.00 -5.73 -15.77
C ASN A 27 2.87 -5.11 -16.86
N THR A 28 2.75 -3.80 -17.07
CA THR A 28 3.58 -3.05 -18.04
C THR A 28 4.99 -2.75 -17.50
N MET A 29 5.24 -2.94 -16.20
CA MET A 29 6.54 -2.69 -15.60
C MET A 29 7.52 -3.82 -15.93
N THR A 30 8.59 -3.48 -16.65
CA THR A 30 9.61 -4.45 -17.08
C THR A 30 10.88 -4.40 -16.25
N THR A 31 11.15 -3.27 -15.59
CA THR A 31 12.34 -3.09 -14.74
C THR A 31 11.97 -2.66 -13.32
N ARG A 32 12.86 -2.96 -12.38
CA ARG A 32 12.68 -2.58 -10.97
C ARG A 32 12.71 -1.06 -10.82
N THR A 33 13.63 -0.41 -11.52
CA THR A 33 13.77 1.04 -11.52
C THR A 33 12.50 1.76 -11.98
N GLU A 34 11.83 1.27 -13.03
CA GLU A 34 10.54 1.84 -13.47
C GLU A 34 9.46 1.70 -12.40
N ALA A 35 9.38 0.54 -11.75
CA ALA A 35 8.39 0.31 -10.72
C ALA A 35 8.66 1.18 -9.48
N ASP A 36 9.91 1.21 -8.99
CA ASP A 36 10.33 2.05 -7.87
C ASP A 36 10.06 3.53 -8.16
N ASN A 37 10.32 4.02 -9.39
CA ASN A 37 9.99 5.40 -9.77
C ASN A 37 8.49 5.72 -9.69
N ASN A 38 7.62 4.78 -10.05
CA ASN A 38 6.17 4.99 -9.93
C ASN A 38 5.70 4.96 -8.46
N ILE A 39 6.31 4.12 -7.62
CA ILE A 39 6.04 4.07 -6.18
C ILE A 39 6.46 5.38 -5.49
N HIS A 40 7.65 5.89 -5.78
CA HIS A 40 8.11 7.17 -5.22
C HIS A 40 7.29 8.36 -5.73
N ARG A 41 6.82 8.32 -6.99
CA ARG A 41 5.90 9.34 -7.50
C ARG A 41 4.58 9.35 -6.72
N TYR A 42 4.03 8.17 -6.44
CA TYR A 42 2.85 8.06 -5.59
C TYR A 42 3.08 8.67 -4.20
N LEU A 43 4.19 8.33 -3.52
CA LEU A 43 4.52 8.88 -2.20
C LEU A 43 4.71 10.41 -2.20
N ALA A 44 5.24 10.96 -3.30
CA ALA A 44 5.34 12.40 -3.49
C ALA A 44 3.97 13.07 -3.65
N ASP A 45 3.06 12.43 -4.40
CA ASP A 45 1.71 12.93 -4.68
C ASP A 45 0.70 12.69 -3.54
N ALA A 46 0.99 11.78 -2.60
CA ALA A 46 0.11 11.33 -1.52
C ALA A 46 -0.62 12.46 -0.72
N PRO A 47 0.03 13.58 -0.35
CA PRO A 47 -0.68 14.67 0.33
C PRO A 47 -1.74 15.34 -0.54
N SER A 48 -1.47 15.44 -1.85
CA SER A 48 -2.37 16.12 -2.79
C SER A 48 -3.63 15.33 -3.10
N ILE A 49 -3.65 14.06 -2.69
CA ILE A 49 -4.72 13.12 -2.94
C ILE A 49 -5.48 12.73 -1.66
N ASN A 50 -5.20 13.35 -0.51
CA ASN A 50 -5.86 13.09 0.78
C ASN A 50 -5.64 11.69 1.35
N ASP A 51 -4.59 10.98 0.92
CA ASP A 51 -4.21 9.69 1.49
C ASP A 51 -2.95 9.79 2.39
N ASP A 52 -2.21 10.91 2.29
CA ASP A 52 -1.00 11.31 3.06
C ASP A 52 -0.10 10.16 3.53
N THR A 53 0.09 9.19 2.62
CA THR A 53 1.01 8.06 2.81
C THR A 53 2.45 8.58 2.87
N ILE A 54 3.15 8.26 3.96
CA ILE A 54 4.56 8.60 4.16
C ILE A 54 5.49 7.40 3.97
N ALA A 55 4.99 6.17 4.14
CA ALA A 55 5.75 4.95 3.87
C ALA A 55 4.86 3.79 3.44
N ILE A 56 5.44 2.87 2.67
CA ILE A 56 4.84 1.59 2.29
C ILE A 56 5.82 0.47 2.65
N ASP A 57 5.36 -0.47 3.45
CA ASP A 57 6.11 -1.66 3.84
C ASP A 57 5.45 -2.92 3.31
N VAL A 58 6.26 -3.91 2.94
CA VAL A 58 5.76 -5.23 2.54
C VAL A 58 6.33 -6.26 3.48
N TYR A 59 5.45 -7.05 4.12
CA TYR A 59 5.82 -8.11 5.03
C TYR A 59 5.35 -9.47 4.52
N GLU A 60 6.20 -10.48 4.71
CA GLU A 60 5.80 -11.87 4.61
C GLU A 60 5.00 -12.29 5.84
N THR A 61 3.95 -13.09 5.64
CA THR A 61 3.25 -13.80 6.72
C THR A 61 3.04 -15.26 6.34
N ALA A 62 2.51 -16.05 7.27
CA ALA A 62 2.25 -17.48 7.04
C ALA A 62 1.18 -17.75 5.96
N GLU A 63 0.33 -16.77 5.65
CA GLU A 63 -0.83 -16.94 4.75
C GLU A 63 -0.62 -16.20 3.43
N GLN A 64 -0.46 -14.88 3.51
CA GLN A 64 -0.32 -14.00 2.35
C GLN A 64 0.48 -12.74 2.72
N PRO A 65 1.15 -12.08 1.75
CA PRO A 65 1.83 -10.82 2.00
C PRO A 65 0.91 -9.77 2.61
N ILE A 66 1.45 -8.97 3.53
CA ILE A 66 0.79 -7.79 4.07
C ILE A 66 1.53 -6.57 3.55
N ILE A 67 0.78 -5.63 2.96
CA ILE A 67 1.28 -4.33 2.53
C ILE A 67 0.74 -3.28 3.50
N VAL A 68 1.63 -2.62 4.21
CA VAL A 68 1.30 -1.64 5.24
C VAL A 68 1.51 -0.24 4.69
N PHE A 69 0.45 0.58 4.69
CA PHE A 69 0.53 2.01 4.35
C PHE A 69 0.58 2.81 5.64
N THR A 70 1.73 3.45 5.89
CA THR A 70 1.91 4.39 6.99
C THR A 70 1.54 5.78 6.51
N TYR A 71 0.69 6.48 7.25
CA TYR A 71 0.21 7.82 6.92
C TYR A 71 0.49 8.79 8.05
N ASN A 72 0.51 10.10 7.73
CA ASN A 72 0.68 11.13 8.75
C ASN A 72 -0.64 11.35 9.52
N HIS A 73 -0.67 10.92 10.78
CA HIS A 73 -1.82 11.06 11.66
C HIS A 73 -2.14 12.51 12.05
N ASP A 74 -1.12 13.37 12.09
CA ASP A 74 -1.26 14.74 12.59
C ASP A 74 -1.97 15.65 11.57
N ASP A 75 -1.94 15.29 10.29
CA ASP A 75 -2.41 16.16 9.21
C ASP A 75 -3.83 15.84 8.71
N GLN A 76 -4.39 14.63 8.87
CA GLN A 76 -5.78 14.32 8.43
C GLN A 76 -6.51 13.18 9.20
N ILE A 77 -7.46 13.53 10.07
CA ILE A 77 -8.39 12.59 10.75
C ILE A 77 -9.23 11.78 9.74
N ILE A 78 -9.62 12.37 8.61
CA ILE A 78 -10.48 11.75 7.58
C ILE A 78 -9.73 10.64 6.82
N ALA A 79 -8.42 10.81 6.63
CA ALA A 79 -7.59 9.78 6.02
C ALA A 79 -7.56 8.54 6.91
N GLY A 80 -7.32 8.68 8.21
CA GLY A 80 -7.28 7.55 9.16
C GLY A 80 -8.56 6.70 9.19
N GLU A 81 -9.74 7.32 9.17
CA GLU A 81 -11.01 6.59 9.09
C GLU A 81 -11.20 5.88 7.74
N THR A 82 -10.88 6.54 6.63
CA THR A 82 -11.01 5.98 5.27
C THR A 82 -10.03 4.83 5.04
N TRP A 83 -8.79 4.97 5.51
CA TRP A 83 -7.78 3.90 5.54
C TRP A 83 -8.26 2.71 6.35
N THR A 84 -8.81 2.94 7.55
CA THR A 84 -9.36 1.88 8.40
C THR A 84 -10.42 1.06 7.67
N TRP A 85 -11.30 1.69 6.87
CA TRP A 85 -12.32 0.96 6.10
C TRP A 85 -11.76 0.17 4.91
N ILE A 86 -10.78 0.73 4.17
CA ILE A 86 -10.16 0.05 3.01
C ILE A 86 -9.38 -1.20 3.45
N MET A 87 -8.80 -1.17 4.65
CA MET A 87 -7.87 -2.18 5.14
C MET A 87 -8.55 -3.36 5.86
N LEU A 88 -9.85 -3.27 6.16
CA LEU A 88 -10.49 -4.20 7.09
C LEU A 88 -11.11 -5.48 6.49
N ASP A 89 -11.42 -5.58 5.18
CA ASP A 89 -12.26 -6.73 4.77
C ASP A 89 -12.05 -7.37 3.39
N GLU A 90 -11.08 -6.99 2.56
CA GLU A 90 -10.88 -7.70 1.28
C GLU A 90 -9.42 -8.10 1.04
N ALA A 91 -9.17 -9.40 0.95
CA ALA A 91 -7.94 -9.93 0.37
C ALA A 91 -7.90 -9.49 -1.11
N VAL A 92 -7.02 -8.54 -1.42
CA VAL A 92 -6.83 -8.07 -2.79
C VAL A 92 -6.02 -9.12 -3.54
N VAL A 93 -6.44 -9.45 -4.76
CA VAL A 93 -5.74 -10.41 -5.62
C VAL A 93 -5.10 -9.68 -6.78
N PHE A 94 -3.79 -9.83 -6.95
CA PHE A 94 -3.05 -9.35 -8.11
C PHE A 94 -2.24 -10.50 -8.71
N ASP A 95 -2.45 -10.77 -10.00
CA ASP A 95 -1.75 -11.82 -10.75
C ASP A 95 -1.73 -13.18 -10.02
N GLY A 96 -2.89 -13.60 -9.52
CA GLY A 96 -3.05 -14.83 -8.75
C GLY A 96 -2.48 -14.82 -7.34
N THR A 97 -1.84 -13.73 -6.91
CA THR A 97 -1.31 -13.56 -5.55
C THR A 97 -2.28 -12.74 -4.71
N ALA A 98 -2.83 -13.36 -3.66
CA ALA A 98 -3.59 -12.64 -2.65
C ALA A 98 -2.65 -11.84 -1.74
N PHE A 99 -3.05 -10.64 -1.30
CA PHE A 99 -2.34 -9.84 -0.30
C PHE A 99 -3.34 -9.04 0.54
N ARG A 100 -2.92 -8.60 1.73
CA ARG A 100 -3.71 -7.70 2.61
C ARG A 100 -3.16 -6.29 2.57
N LEU A 101 -4.04 -5.31 2.58
CA LEU A 101 -3.73 -3.90 2.81
C LEU A 101 -4.01 -3.58 4.27
N MET A 102 -3.06 -2.96 4.97
CA MET A 102 -3.18 -2.67 6.40
C MET A 102 -2.59 -1.31 6.76
N SER A 103 -3.04 -0.73 7.87
CA SER A 103 -2.40 0.41 8.53
C SER A 103 -1.56 -0.10 9.70
N PRO A 104 -0.60 0.69 10.19
CA PRO A 104 0.07 0.41 11.45
C PRO A 104 -0.93 0.12 12.59
N ASP A 105 -1.97 0.95 12.71
CA ASP A 105 -3.02 0.77 13.73
C ASP A 105 -3.77 -0.56 13.60
N THR A 106 -4.08 -0.99 12.37
CA THR A 106 -4.80 -2.24 12.14
C THR A 106 -3.92 -3.44 12.44
N VAL A 107 -2.63 -3.37 12.09
CA VAL A 107 -1.63 -4.38 12.47
C VAL A 107 -1.57 -4.52 14.00
N GLU A 108 -1.49 -3.39 14.72
CA GLU A 108 -1.43 -3.37 16.17
C GLU A 108 -2.73 -3.89 16.80
N ARG A 109 -3.89 -3.38 16.37
CA ARG A 109 -5.21 -3.75 16.89
C ARG A 109 -5.52 -5.24 16.70
N LEU A 110 -5.15 -5.79 15.54
CA LEU A 110 -5.34 -7.22 15.24
C LEU A 110 -4.20 -8.11 15.77
N HIS A 111 -3.18 -7.54 16.41
CA HIS A 111 -2.03 -8.26 16.94
C HIS A 111 -1.35 -9.15 15.88
N LEU A 112 -1.25 -8.66 14.64
CA LEU A 112 -0.69 -9.43 13.54
C LEU A 112 0.83 -9.60 13.72
N GLN A 113 1.29 -10.83 13.60
CA GLN A 113 2.73 -11.12 13.56
C GLN A 113 3.27 -10.82 12.15
N LEU A 114 3.96 -9.68 12.03
CA LEU A 114 4.76 -9.37 10.85
C LEU A 114 6.09 -10.11 10.95
N ASN A 115 6.39 -11.00 10.00
CA ASN A 115 7.61 -11.80 10.04
C ASN A 115 8.77 -11.03 9.42
N LYS A 116 9.01 -11.25 8.12
CA LYS A 116 10.13 -10.69 7.38
C LYS A 116 9.68 -9.48 6.56
N GLN A 117 10.36 -8.34 6.72
CA GLN A 117 10.20 -7.22 5.80
C GLN A 117 10.85 -7.56 4.46
N LEU A 118 10.04 -7.50 3.40
CA LEU A 118 10.43 -7.81 2.02
C LEU A 118 10.82 -6.56 1.24
N ALA A 119 10.15 -5.43 1.53
CA ALA A 119 10.44 -4.13 0.95
C ALA A 119 10.00 -3.00 1.88
N HIS A 120 10.64 -1.84 1.70
CA HIS A 120 10.37 -0.60 2.41
C HIS A 120 10.51 0.56 1.42
N TYR A 121 9.50 1.42 1.35
CA TYR A 121 9.48 2.64 0.56
C TYR A 121 9.09 3.79 1.48
N THR A 122 9.86 4.87 1.45
CA THR A 122 9.59 6.08 2.22
C THR A 122 9.68 7.29 1.31
N LYS A 123 8.94 8.33 1.68
CA LYS A 123 9.03 9.66 1.08
C LYS A 123 10.41 10.28 1.29
#